data_AF-H2J653-F1
#
_entry.id   AF-H2J653-F1
#
_cell.length_a   1.000
_cell.length_b   1.000
_cell.length_c   1.000
_cell.angle_alpha   90.00
_cell.angle_beta   90.00
_cell.angle_gamma   90.00
#
_symmetry.space_group_name_H-M   'P 1'
#
loop_
_entity.id
_entity.type
_entity.pdbx_description
1 polymer ?
#
loop_
_entity_poly.entity_id
_entity_poly.type
_entity_poly.pdbx_seq_one_letter_code
_entity_poly.pdbx_strand_id
1 'polypeptide(L)'
;MWKNYIIILLIFVLFFSSCIKKAEPIVDTNFSDLSDNQKEILIRVMAAAYNAGENRDFKDILNNYVYSTSYTYDENIWGNYKYFTGLSNIMPTKNLTLKDIDSEDKRIEIYVGNIMNNYINNSNSVKLIDAFDEKIPVNPQKTDRDFSNLNPELLSSYEKRDFLVERVYNLISRDYNDKYLFRTWYDKYFSEELTNEEIRKYAEYIVDVAYTYTHSNIILENKTSYDSPKVYLNHIPVELALAIIYQESKFFPGTFRAEIRDNKIYAISFGLSHILIDADFLYIASSNDDIGDGIIKQYKFNQISSYYLGNNLNEETYFSDWDLITIRGSILYELIFLDSLYQKFIVDVKEAIK
;
A
#
# COMPACT_ATOMS: atom_id res chain seq x y z
N MET A 1 39.36 -23.97 -38.63
CA MET A 1 38.33 -22.94 -38.90
C MET A 1 37.33 -22.77 -37.76
N TRP A 2 36.71 -23.84 -37.25
CA TRP A 2 35.69 -23.76 -36.19
C TRP A 2 36.13 -23.09 -34.87
N LYS A 3 37.37 -23.29 -34.42
CA LYS A 3 37.93 -22.62 -33.23
C LYS A 3 37.95 -21.09 -33.34
N ASN A 4 38.16 -20.54 -34.54
CA ASN A 4 38.22 -19.09 -34.73
C ASN A 4 36.82 -18.47 -34.65
N TYR A 5 35.77 -19.18 -35.09
CA TYR A 5 34.38 -18.73 -34.96
C TYR A 5 33.92 -18.70 -33.50
N ILE A 6 34.33 -19.68 -32.68
CA ILE A 6 33.97 -19.74 -31.25
C ILE A 6 34.62 -18.59 -30.47
N ILE A 7 35.88 -18.25 -30.79
CA ILE A 7 36.59 -17.13 -30.15
C ILE A 7 35.93 -15.79 -30.52
N ILE A 8 35.55 -15.60 -31.79
CA ILE A 8 34.85 -14.38 -32.22
C ILE A 8 33.48 -14.27 -31.55
N LEU A 9 32.75 -15.38 -31.40
CA LEU A 9 31.45 -15.41 -30.73
C LEU A 9 31.57 -15.05 -29.23
N LEU A 10 32.59 -15.59 -28.54
CA LEU A 10 32.89 -15.27 -27.13
C LEU A 10 33.29 -13.81 -26.93
N ILE A 11 34.07 -13.24 -27.86
CA ILE A 11 34.42 -11.81 -27.85
C ILE A 11 33.17 -10.96 -28.08
N PHE A 12 32.27 -11.35 -28.99
CA PHE A 12 30.98 -10.69 -29.18
C PHE A 12 30.13 -10.76 -27.90
N VAL A 13 29.98 -11.92 -27.28
CA VAL A 13 29.22 -12.06 -26.02
C VAL A 13 29.82 -11.20 -24.90
N LEU A 14 31.15 -11.08 -24.80
CA LEU A 14 31.82 -10.23 -23.81
C LEU A 14 31.61 -8.72 -24.09
N PHE A 15 31.70 -8.30 -25.36
CA PHE A 15 31.44 -6.91 -25.74
C PHE A 15 29.96 -6.51 -25.57
N PHE A 16 29.02 -7.39 -25.92
CA PHE A 16 27.59 -7.12 -25.71
C PHE A 16 27.15 -7.23 -24.25
N SER A 17 27.80 -8.08 -23.44
CA SER A 17 27.59 -8.11 -21.98
C SER A 17 28.14 -6.84 -21.28
N SER A 18 29.19 -6.22 -21.84
CA SER A 18 29.79 -5.00 -21.29
C SER A 18 29.00 -3.71 -21.57
N CYS A 19 27.95 -3.79 -22.40
CA CYS A 19 27.01 -2.70 -22.66
C CYS A 19 25.70 -2.81 -21.87
N ILE A 20 25.61 -3.72 -20.89
CA ILE A 20 24.54 -3.65 -19.89
C ILE A 20 24.94 -2.54 -18.92
N LYS A 21 24.39 -1.34 -19.16
CA LYS A 21 24.52 -0.20 -18.25
C LYS A 21 24.04 -0.69 -16.89
N LYS A 22 24.96 -0.91 -15.96
CA LYS A 22 24.63 -1.32 -14.60
C LYS A 22 23.68 -0.24 -14.07
N ALA A 23 22.46 -0.63 -13.71
CA ALA A 23 21.50 0.31 -13.15
C ALA A 23 22.21 1.04 -12.01
N GLU A 24 22.25 2.37 -12.09
CA GLU A 24 22.81 3.15 -10.99
C GLU A 24 21.96 2.83 -9.75
N PRO A 25 22.59 2.52 -8.60
CA PRO A 25 21.85 2.31 -7.39
C PRO A 25 21.06 3.58 -7.10
N ILE A 26 19.73 3.45 -7.01
CA ILE A 26 18.87 4.56 -6.64
C ILE A 26 19.21 4.89 -5.18
N VAL A 27 19.80 6.06 -4.98
CA VAL A 27 20.11 6.59 -3.64
C VAL A 27 18.90 7.39 -3.20
N ASP A 28 18.43 7.13 -1.99
CA ASP A 28 17.33 7.85 -1.37
C ASP A 28 17.63 9.36 -1.32
N THR A 29 16.72 10.13 -1.91
CA THR A 29 16.70 11.59 -1.81
C THR A 29 15.42 12.08 -1.16
N ASN A 30 14.45 11.21 -0.86
CA ASN A 30 13.08 11.59 -0.52
C ASN A 30 12.52 12.66 -1.49
N PHE A 31 12.76 12.42 -2.79
CA PHE A 31 12.46 13.31 -3.91
C PHE A 31 13.19 14.67 -3.90
N SER A 32 14.13 14.92 -2.99
CA SER A 32 14.82 16.22 -2.88
C SER A 32 15.64 16.60 -4.12
N ASP A 33 16.03 15.64 -4.94
CA ASP A 33 16.75 15.82 -6.20
C ASP A 33 15.83 16.07 -7.41
N LEU A 34 14.51 16.00 -7.23
CA LEU A 34 13.53 16.21 -8.29
C LEU A 34 13.02 17.65 -8.30
N SER A 35 12.85 18.21 -9.51
CA SER A 35 12.07 19.44 -9.70
C SER A 35 10.60 19.22 -9.36
N ASP A 36 9.86 20.31 -9.08
CA ASP A 36 8.43 20.20 -8.72
C ASP A 36 7.59 19.50 -9.79
N ASN A 37 7.90 19.73 -11.08
CA ASN A 37 7.24 19.05 -12.19
C ASN A 37 7.58 17.55 -12.25
N GLN A 38 8.83 17.18 -11.97
CA GLN A 38 9.24 15.77 -11.88
C GLN A 38 8.56 15.07 -10.70
N LYS A 39 8.45 15.74 -9.54
CA LYS A 39 7.73 15.22 -8.37
C LYS A 39 6.26 14.97 -8.69
N GLU A 40 5.59 15.95 -9.29
CA GLU A 40 4.18 15.81 -9.67
C GLU A 40 3.99 14.61 -10.61
N ILE A 41 4.77 14.53 -11.69
CA ILE A 41 4.64 13.44 -12.68
C ILE A 41 4.93 12.09 -12.04
N LEU A 42 5.98 11.97 -11.23
CA LEU A 42 6.30 10.73 -10.53
C LEU A 42 5.16 10.27 -9.62
N ILE A 43 4.64 11.16 -8.77
CA ILE A 43 3.55 10.86 -7.85
C ILE A 43 2.29 10.43 -8.62
N ARG A 44 1.94 11.15 -9.69
CA ARG A 44 0.75 10.84 -10.50
C ARG A 44 0.89 9.52 -11.25
N VAL A 45 2.07 9.23 -11.79
CA VAL A 45 2.35 7.94 -12.45
C VAL A 45 2.31 6.79 -11.45
N MET A 46 2.93 6.95 -10.27
CA MET A 46 2.87 5.96 -9.20
C MET A 46 1.42 5.72 -8.76
N ALA A 47 0.64 6.77 -8.52
CA ALA A 47 -0.77 6.67 -8.16
C ALA A 47 -1.60 5.98 -9.25
N ALA A 48 -1.41 6.35 -10.51
CA ALA A 48 -2.10 5.70 -11.62
C ALA A 48 -1.77 4.21 -11.70
N ALA A 49 -0.49 3.83 -11.59
CA ALA A 49 -0.05 2.43 -11.60
C ALA A 49 -0.53 1.65 -10.37
N TYR A 50 -0.61 2.30 -9.20
CA TYR A 50 -1.10 1.70 -7.96
C TYR A 50 -2.51 1.11 -8.11
N ASN A 51 -3.36 1.83 -8.83
CA ASN A 51 -4.76 1.47 -9.05
C ASN A 51 -5.00 0.72 -10.37
N ALA A 52 -4.34 1.12 -11.48
CA ALA A 52 -4.57 0.55 -12.80
C ALA A 52 -3.74 -0.72 -13.13
N GLY A 53 -2.78 -1.05 -12.27
CA GLY A 53 -1.94 -2.24 -12.39
C GLY A 53 -0.48 -1.93 -12.72
N GLU A 54 0.42 -2.58 -11.99
CA GLU A 54 1.87 -2.37 -12.04
C GLU A 54 2.56 -2.85 -13.32
N ASN A 55 1.91 -3.70 -14.12
CA ASN A 55 2.53 -4.31 -15.31
C ASN A 55 2.65 -3.35 -16.50
N ARG A 56 2.06 -2.15 -16.41
CA ARG A 56 2.06 -1.14 -17.47
C ARG A 56 3.36 -0.38 -17.52
N ASP A 57 3.83 -0.04 -18.71
CA ASP A 57 5.01 0.80 -18.88
C ASP A 57 4.72 2.28 -18.62
N PHE A 58 5.77 3.09 -18.48
CA PHE A 58 5.67 4.52 -18.17
C PHE A 58 4.81 5.29 -19.19
N LYS A 59 4.94 4.99 -20.48
CA LYS A 59 4.22 5.71 -21.55
C LYS A 59 2.74 5.33 -21.57
N ASP A 60 2.41 4.07 -21.32
CA ASP A 60 1.03 3.62 -21.19
C ASP A 60 0.34 4.34 -20.02
N ILE A 61 0.98 4.36 -18.85
CA ILE A 61 0.44 5.05 -17.66
C ILE A 61 0.24 6.55 -17.95
N LEU A 62 1.26 7.20 -18.51
CA LEU A 62 1.22 8.62 -18.75
C LEU A 62 0.08 9.01 -19.72
N ASN A 63 -0.04 8.31 -20.84
CA ASN A 63 -1.01 8.66 -21.89
C ASN A 63 -2.44 8.24 -21.58
N ASN A 64 -2.64 7.07 -20.96
CA ASN A 64 -3.97 6.50 -20.76
C ASN A 64 -4.58 6.84 -19.39
N TYR A 65 -3.78 7.33 -18.45
CA TYR A 65 -4.23 7.63 -17.08
C TYR A 65 -3.90 9.07 -16.69
N VAL A 66 -2.62 9.46 -16.67
CA VAL A 66 -2.21 10.79 -16.17
C VAL A 66 -2.68 11.94 -17.08
N TYR A 67 -2.61 11.76 -18.40
CA TYR A 67 -3.11 12.76 -19.36
C TYR A 67 -4.55 12.51 -19.81
N SER A 68 -5.20 11.48 -19.25
CA SER A 68 -6.59 11.17 -19.56
C SER A 68 -7.53 12.12 -18.83
N THR A 69 -8.53 12.64 -19.52
CA THR A 69 -9.55 13.51 -18.92
C THR A 69 -10.63 12.73 -18.16
N SER A 70 -10.71 11.41 -18.34
CA SER A 70 -11.70 10.55 -17.70
C SER A 70 -11.18 9.81 -16.46
N TYR A 71 -9.87 9.78 -16.25
CA TYR A 71 -9.25 9.13 -15.10
C TYR A 71 -8.83 10.20 -14.08
N THR A 72 -9.27 10.06 -12.82
CA THR A 72 -9.05 11.12 -11.81
C THR A 72 -8.42 10.62 -10.52
N TYR A 73 -8.06 9.34 -10.44
CA TYR A 73 -7.49 8.76 -9.23
C TYR A 73 -6.13 9.40 -8.91
N ASP A 74 -5.26 9.56 -9.90
CA ASP A 74 -3.94 10.19 -9.74
C ASP A 74 -4.06 11.67 -9.35
N GLU A 75 -5.02 12.39 -9.92
CA GLU A 75 -5.30 13.79 -9.54
C GLU A 75 -5.76 13.90 -8.09
N ASN A 76 -6.55 12.94 -7.59
CA ASN A 76 -6.97 12.90 -6.20
C ASN A 76 -5.78 12.66 -5.27
N ILE A 77 -4.91 11.69 -5.60
CA ILE A 77 -3.68 11.45 -4.83
C ILE A 77 -2.81 12.70 -4.82
N TRP A 78 -2.64 13.36 -5.96
CA TRP A 78 -1.88 14.61 -6.02
C TRP A 78 -2.50 15.72 -5.16
N GLY A 79 -3.83 15.85 -5.17
CA GLY A 79 -4.57 16.75 -4.30
C GLY A 79 -4.33 16.46 -2.81
N ASN A 80 -4.43 15.20 -2.42
CA ASN A 80 -4.18 14.73 -1.05
C ASN A 80 -2.73 14.98 -0.63
N TYR A 81 -1.76 14.66 -1.49
CA TYR A 81 -0.35 14.88 -1.25
C TYR A 81 -0.05 16.38 -1.05
N LYS A 82 -0.63 17.26 -1.86
CA LYS A 82 -0.51 18.72 -1.65
C LYS A 82 -1.08 19.17 -0.31
N TYR A 83 -2.16 18.54 0.17
CA TYR A 83 -2.72 18.82 1.49
C TYR A 83 -1.77 18.39 2.62
N PHE A 84 -1.22 17.18 2.55
CA PHE A 84 -0.29 16.65 3.56
C PHE A 84 1.10 17.30 3.54
N THR A 85 1.51 17.88 2.42
CA THR A 85 2.76 18.66 2.33
C THR A 85 2.60 20.14 2.68
N GLY A 86 1.36 20.64 2.79
CA GLY A 86 1.08 22.05 3.00
C GLY A 86 1.16 22.92 1.75
N LEU A 87 1.40 22.34 0.57
CA LEU A 87 1.30 23.04 -0.73
C LEU A 87 -0.14 23.50 -1.02
N SER A 88 -1.13 22.88 -0.39
CA SER A 88 -2.53 23.28 -0.41
C SER A 88 -3.13 23.25 0.99
N ASN A 89 -3.90 24.28 1.35
CA ASN A 89 -4.75 24.26 2.54
C ASN A 89 -6.17 23.76 2.27
N ILE A 90 -6.50 23.52 1.00
CA ILE A 90 -7.81 23.00 0.60
C ILE A 90 -7.90 21.54 1.02
N MET A 91 -8.80 21.27 1.95
CA MET A 91 -9.10 19.91 2.36
C MET A 91 -9.66 19.10 1.17
N PRO A 92 -9.14 17.90 0.88
CA PRO A 92 -9.67 17.05 -0.17
C PRO A 92 -11.18 16.80 -0.04
N THR A 93 -11.97 17.15 -1.04
CA THR A 93 -13.45 17.18 -0.96
C THR A 93 -14.16 16.05 -1.70
N LYS A 94 -13.45 15.18 -2.43
CA LYS A 94 -14.13 14.09 -3.14
C LYS A 94 -14.69 13.08 -2.13
N ASN A 95 -15.99 13.18 -1.93
CA ASN A 95 -16.82 12.19 -1.28
C ASN A 95 -16.80 10.94 -2.16
N LEU A 96 -15.96 9.96 -1.83
CA LEU A 96 -16.30 8.59 -2.18
C LEU A 96 -17.55 8.29 -1.35
N THR A 97 -18.67 8.00 -1.99
CA THR A 97 -19.86 7.51 -1.34
C THR A 97 -19.78 5.99 -1.26
N LEU A 98 -20.52 5.35 -0.35
CA LEU A 98 -20.59 3.87 -0.31
C LEU A 98 -21.09 3.29 -1.64
N LYS A 99 -21.90 4.04 -2.38
CA LYS A 99 -22.36 3.66 -3.71
C LYS A 99 -21.23 3.63 -4.75
N ASP A 100 -20.12 4.32 -4.48
CA ASP A 100 -18.92 4.25 -5.30
C ASP A 100 -18.05 3.02 -4.92
N ILE A 101 -18.42 2.30 -3.85
CA ILE A 101 -17.85 1.02 -3.40
C ILE A 101 -18.90 -0.08 -3.72
N ASP A 102 -19.12 -0.35 -5.00
CA ASP A 102 -20.17 -1.24 -5.56
C ASP A 102 -19.90 -2.74 -5.30
N SER A 103 -19.31 -3.07 -4.14
CA SER A 103 -18.53 -4.28 -3.90
C SER A 103 -18.54 -4.76 -2.44
N GLU A 104 -19.52 -4.31 -1.65
CA GLU A 104 -19.67 -4.71 -0.25
C GLU A 104 -20.46 -6.03 -0.15
N ASP A 105 -19.85 -7.07 0.44
CA ASP A 105 -20.48 -8.35 0.75
C ASP A 105 -20.53 -8.57 2.26
N LYS A 106 -21.71 -8.88 2.81
CA LYS A 106 -21.93 -8.99 4.25
C LYS A 106 -21.09 -10.09 4.91
N ARG A 107 -20.75 -11.15 4.18
CA ARG A 107 -19.92 -12.25 4.70
C ARG A 107 -18.47 -11.81 4.85
N ILE A 108 -17.97 -11.00 3.91
CA ILE A 108 -16.65 -10.38 4.01
C ILE A 108 -16.62 -9.34 5.14
N GLU A 109 -17.70 -8.58 5.33
CA GLU A 109 -17.82 -7.69 6.49
C GLU A 109 -17.76 -8.48 7.82
N ILE A 110 -18.48 -9.59 7.93
CA ILE A 110 -18.41 -10.47 9.12
C ILE A 110 -17.01 -11.03 9.29
N TYR A 111 -16.35 -11.42 8.20
CA TYR A 111 -14.98 -11.92 8.22
C TYR A 111 -13.99 -10.89 8.79
N VAL A 112 -14.00 -9.66 8.26
CA VAL A 112 -13.18 -8.55 8.76
C VAL A 112 -13.50 -8.24 10.22
N GLY A 113 -14.79 -8.20 10.58
CA GLY A 113 -15.22 -7.99 11.97
C GLY A 113 -14.71 -9.06 12.93
N ASN A 114 -14.63 -10.33 12.49
CA ASN A 114 -14.06 -11.41 13.29
C ASN A 114 -12.55 -11.22 13.50
N ILE A 115 -11.80 -10.79 12.48
CA ILE A 115 -10.37 -10.47 12.60
C ILE A 115 -10.18 -9.36 13.64
N MET A 116 -10.90 -8.25 13.49
CA MET A 116 -10.86 -7.11 14.41
C MET A 116 -11.13 -7.51 15.86
N ASN A 117 -12.17 -8.32 16.08
CA ASN A 117 -12.54 -8.78 17.42
C ASN A 117 -11.47 -9.66 18.08
N ASN A 118 -10.64 -10.35 17.30
CA ASN A 118 -9.51 -11.11 17.83
C ASN A 118 -8.34 -10.21 18.28
N TYR A 119 -8.25 -8.99 17.77
CA TYR A 119 -7.17 -8.05 18.10
C TYR A 119 -7.50 -7.19 19.32
N ILE A 120 -8.79 -6.92 19.58
CA ILE A 120 -9.22 -6.09 20.71
C ILE A 120 -8.75 -6.71 22.02
N ASN A 121 -7.72 -6.11 22.60
CA ASN A 121 -7.04 -6.58 23.80
C ASN A 121 -7.11 -5.57 24.97
N ASN A 122 -7.72 -4.40 24.78
CA ASN A 122 -7.83 -3.28 25.72
C ASN A 122 -6.47 -2.71 26.18
N SER A 123 -5.43 -2.79 25.35
CA SER A 123 -4.11 -2.26 25.66
C SER A 123 -4.00 -0.74 25.45
N ASN A 124 -4.86 -0.18 24.62
CA ASN A 124 -4.98 1.25 24.34
C ASN A 124 -6.22 1.82 25.01
N SER A 125 -6.17 3.13 25.30
CA SER A 125 -7.36 3.86 25.77
C SER A 125 -8.43 4.04 24.70
N VAL A 126 -8.14 3.70 23.44
CA VAL A 126 -9.02 3.87 22.28
C VAL A 126 -9.25 2.51 21.65
N LYS A 127 -10.46 1.99 21.76
CA LYS A 127 -10.81 0.65 21.24
C LYS A 127 -10.64 0.52 19.72
N LEU A 128 -10.79 1.63 18.98
CA LEU A 128 -10.48 1.66 17.55
C LEU A 128 -9.00 1.36 17.28
N ILE A 129 -8.08 1.83 18.12
CA ILE A 129 -6.65 1.52 17.98
C ILE A 129 -6.43 0.04 18.30
N ASP A 130 -6.95 -0.46 19.42
CA ASP A 130 -6.83 -1.88 19.82
C ASP A 130 -7.29 -2.87 18.75
N ALA A 131 -8.31 -2.50 17.97
CA ALA A 131 -8.83 -3.36 16.93
C ALA A 131 -7.86 -3.57 15.75
N PHE A 132 -6.77 -2.79 15.65
CA PHE A 132 -5.92 -2.75 14.47
C PHE A 132 -4.42 -2.50 14.74
N ASP A 133 -3.98 -2.38 15.99
CA ASP A 133 -2.60 -2.02 16.37
C ASP A 133 -1.64 -3.20 16.57
N GLU A 134 -2.15 -4.42 16.37
CA GLU A 134 -1.38 -5.65 16.49
C GLU A 134 -0.12 -5.66 15.60
N LYS A 135 0.90 -6.36 16.10
CA LYS A 135 2.18 -6.52 15.40
C LYS A 135 2.06 -7.54 14.27
N ILE A 136 2.83 -7.35 13.20
CA ILE A 136 2.94 -8.35 12.13
C ILE A 136 3.93 -9.48 12.50
N PRO A 137 3.79 -10.73 12.02
CA PRO A 137 2.60 -11.38 11.51
C PRO A 137 1.73 -11.85 12.68
N VAL A 138 0.44 -11.52 12.63
CA VAL A 138 -0.51 -11.79 13.71
C VAL A 138 -0.87 -13.28 13.81
N ASN A 139 -0.95 -13.95 12.66
CA ASN A 139 -1.25 -15.38 12.58
C ASN A 139 -0.23 -16.11 11.67
N PRO A 140 1.03 -16.25 12.11
CA PRO A 140 2.05 -16.88 11.30
C PRO A 140 1.76 -18.37 11.14
N GLN A 141 1.62 -18.83 9.89
CA GLN A 141 1.47 -20.26 9.60
C GLN A 141 2.74 -21.07 9.93
N LYS A 142 3.90 -20.41 9.99
CA LYS A 142 5.18 -20.97 10.47
C LYS A 142 5.97 -19.98 11.32
N THR A 143 6.61 -20.49 12.37
CA THR A 143 7.31 -19.70 13.40
C THR A 143 8.84 -19.84 13.37
N ASP A 144 9.40 -20.41 12.30
CA ASP A 144 10.84 -20.63 12.12
C ASP A 144 11.64 -19.36 11.76
N ARG A 145 10.97 -18.21 11.67
CA ARG A 145 11.57 -16.92 11.33
C ARG A 145 11.16 -15.83 12.32
N ASP A 146 12.10 -14.92 12.61
CA ASP A 146 11.85 -13.70 13.37
C ASP A 146 11.41 -12.54 12.45
N PHE A 147 10.39 -11.81 12.89
CA PHE A 147 9.80 -10.65 12.21
C PHE A 147 9.88 -9.37 13.06
N SER A 148 10.66 -9.38 14.14
CA SER A 148 10.88 -8.25 15.02
C SER A 148 11.33 -6.99 14.27
N ASN A 149 12.20 -7.15 13.27
CA ASN A 149 12.70 -6.07 12.42
C ASN A 149 11.61 -5.40 11.57
N LEU A 150 10.48 -6.08 11.32
CA LEU A 150 9.33 -5.52 10.60
C LEU A 150 8.37 -4.80 11.55
N ASN A 151 8.60 -4.83 12.87
CA ASN A 151 7.82 -4.09 13.85
C ASN A 151 8.68 -3.03 14.56
N PRO A 152 9.11 -1.98 13.85
CA PRO A 152 9.93 -0.94 14.45
C PRO A 152 9.19 -0.25 15.62
N GLU A 153 9.97 0.21 16.59
CA GLU A 153 9.48 1.06 17.68
C GLU A 153 8.93 2.37 17.12
N LEU A 154 7.80 2.83 17.67
CA LEU A 154 7.12 4.03 17.17
C LEU A 154 7.95 5.28 17.45
N LEU A 155 8.14 6.08 16.41
CA LEU A 155 8.69 7.42 16.49
C LEU A 155 7.54 8.41 16.68
N SER A 156 7.47 9.04 17.85
CA SER A 156 6.46 10.06 18.19
C SER A 156 7.04 11.45 18.41
N SER A 157 8.32 11.65 18.09
CA SER A 157 9.02 12.94 18.25
C SER A 157 9.77 13.29 16.96
N TYR A 158 9.16 14.16 16.14
CA TYR A 158 9.71 14.64 14.87
C TYR A 158 9.05 15.97 14.48
N GLU A 159 9.77 16.80 13.71
CA GLU A 159 9.42 18.21 13.44
C GLU A 159 8.02 18.40 12.85
N LYS A 160 7.61 17.51 11.93
CA LYS A 160 6.33 17.61 11.21
C LYS A 160 5.15 16.93 11.90
N ARG A 161 5.34 16.33 13.10
CA ARG A 161 4.32 15.50 13.75
C ARG A 161 2.98 16.21 13.90
N ASP A 162 2.97 17.33 14.63
CA ASP A 162 1.73 18.04 14.95
C ASP A 162 1.01 18.51 13.69
N PHE A 163 1.76 18.91 12.66
CA PHE A 163 1.20 19.31 11.38
C PHE A 163 0.48 18.15 10.68
N LEU A 164 1.10 16.98 10.55
CA LEU A 164 0.50 15.83 9.89
C LEU A 164 -0.67 15.24 10.70
N VAL A 165 -0.52 15.17 12.03
CA VAL A 165 -1.59 14.75 12.95
C VAL A 165 -2.81 15.64 12.77
N GLU A 166 -2.61 16.96 12.72
CA GLU A 166 -3.71 17.90 12.53
C GLU A 166 -4.41 17.71 11.17
N ARG A 167 -3.66 17.43 10.10
CA ARG A 167 -4.22 17.16 8.77
C ARG A 167 -5.05 15.88 8.76
N VAL A 168 -4.54 14.79 9.35
CA VAL A 168 -5.27 13.51 9.44
C VAL A 168 -6.49 13.64 10.36
N TYR A 169 -6.34 14.26 11.53
CA TYR A 169 -7.43 14.53 12.47
C TYR A 169 -8.58 15.28 11.79
N ASN A 170 -8.28 16.33 11.03
CA ASN A 170 -9.32 17.14 10.39
C ASN A 170 -10.08 16.36 9.32
N LEU A 171 -9.42 15.46 8.58
CA LEU A 171 -10.07 14.59 7.60
C LEU A 171 -10.96 13.54 8.27
N ILE A 172 -10.45 12.85 9.29
CA ILE A 172 -11.23 11.83 10.02
C ILE A 172 -12.40 12.48 10.75
N SER A 173 -12.17 13.62 11.42
CA SER A 173 -13.22 14.36 12.14
C SER A 173 -14.34 14.80 11.19
N ARG A 174 -14.00 15.34 10.02
CA ARG A 174 -15.00 15.67 9.00
C ARG A 174 -15.74 14.42 8.54
N ASP A 175 -15.03 13.39 8.12
CA ASP A 175 -15.65 12.18 7.54
C ASP A 175 -16.48 11.41 8.59
N TYR A 176 -16.14 11.55 9.88
CA TYR A 176 -16.92 11.03 11.00
C TYR A 176 -18.19 11.85 11.24
N ASN A 177 -18.05 13.18 11.41
CA ASN A 177 -19.15 14.07 11.80
C ASN A 177 -20.17 14.31 10.67
N ASP A 178 -19.70 14.40 9.43
CA ASP A 178 -20.54 14.58 8.24
C ASP A 178 -21.13 13.25 7.73
N LYS A 179 -20.87 12.14 8.43
CA LYS A 179 -21.34 10.78 8.09
C LYS A 179 -20.89 10.30 6.71
N TYR A 180 -19.62 10.54 6.39
CA TYR A 180 -19.00 10.00 5.18
C TYR A 180 -18.45 8.58 5.42
N LEU A 181 -17.56 8.11 4.54
CA LEU A 181 -17.08 6.73 4.52
C LEU A 181 -16.47 6.27 5.83
N PHE A 182 -15.61 7.08 6.46
CA PHE A 182 -15.01 6.72 7.74
C PHE A 182 -16.09 6.40 8.77
N ARG A 183 -17.10 7.27 8.91
CA ARG A 183 -18.23 7.03 9.81
C ARG A 183 -18.98 5.76 9.45
N THR A 184 -19.26 5.56 8.17
CA THR A 184 -20.06 4.41 7.75
C THR A 184 -19.35 3.10 8.07
N TRP A 185 -18.07 3.00 7.77
CA TRP A 185 -17.29 1.81 8.11
C TRP A 185 -17.19 1.61 9.62
N TYR A 186 -17.01 2.70 10.37
CA TYR A 186 -16.99 2.65 11.82
C TYR A 186 -18.30 2.05 12.39
N ASP A 187 -19.47 2.54 11.93
CA ASP A 187 -20.79 2.08 12.41
C ASP A 187 -21.09 0.60 12.10
N LYS A 188 -20.34 -0.04 11.19
CA LYS A 188 -20.49 -1.49 10.91
C LYS A 188 -19.90 -2.36 12.02
N TYR A 189 -18.88 -1.87 12.72
CA TYR A 189 -18.09 -2.67 13.66
C TYR A 189 -18.19 -2.17 15.11
N PHE A 190 -18.51 -0.89 15.31
CA PHE A 190 -18.55 -0.26 16.62
C PHE A 190 -19.94 0.33 16.89
N SER A 191 -20.37 0.25 18.16
CA SER A 191 -21.69 0.73 18.62
C SER A 191 -21.60 2.03 19.42
N GLU A 192 -20.43 2.26 19.99
CA GLU A 192 -20.04 3.43 20.75
C GLU A 192 -19.73 4.61 19.81
N GLU A 193 -19.80 5.84 20.33
CA GLU A 193 -19.44 7.04 19.56
C GLU A 193 -17.98 7.41 19.83
N LEU A 194 -17.22 7.78 18.80
CA LEU A 194 -15.90 8.38 18.96
C LEU A 194 -16.00 9.82 19.47
N THR A 195 -15.27 10.11 20.52
CA THR A 195 -14.98 11.47 20.96
C THR A 195 -13.91 12.13 20.09
N ASN A 196 -13.85 13.46 20.08
CA ASN A 196 -12.78 14.20 19.40
C ASN A 196 -11.38 13.83 19.93
N GLU A 197 -11.27 13.47 21.22
CA GLU A 197 -10.00 13.02 21.81
C GLU A 197 -9.58 11.66 21.24
N GLU A 198 -10.52 10.72 21.08
CA GLU A 198 -10.25 9.40 20.49
C GLU A 198 -9.89 9.50 19.00
N ILE A 199 -10.58 10.37 18.24
CA ILE A 199 -10.24 10.65 16.84
C ILE A 199 -8.81 11.22 16.75
N ARG A 200 -8.43 12.12 17.66
CA ARG A 200 -7.08 12.68 17.69
C ARG A 200 -6.02 11.63 18.03
N LYS A 201 -6.25 10.80 19.06
CA LYS A 201 -5.34 9.70 19.42
C LYS A 201 -5.18 8.71 18.27
N TYR A 202 -6.25 8.41 17.56
CA TYR A 202 -6.20 7.55 16.38
C TYR A 202 -5.40 8.19 15.24
N ALA A 203 -5.61 9.49 14.96
CA ALA A 203 -4.82 10.23 13.99
C ALA A 203 -3.32 10.26 14.35
N GLU A 204 -2.99 10.49 15.62
CA GLU A 204 -1.62 10.40 16.14
C GLU A 204 -1.00 9.03 15.86
N TYR A 205 -1.72 7.96 16.18
CA TYR A 205 -1.24 6.60 15.96
C TYR A 205 -0.97 6.29 14.48
N ILE A 206 -1.90 6.64 13.58
CA ILE A 206 -1.75 6.43 12.13
C ILE A 206 -0.52 7.17 11.60
N VAL A 207 -0.36 8.46 11.96
CA VAL A 207 0.76 9.28 11.48
C VAL A 207 2.08 8.77 12.05
N ASP A 208 2.13 8.44 13.34
CA ASP A 208 3.36 7.94 13.98
C ASP A 208 3.78 6.58 13.39
N VAL A 209 2.84 5.68 13.10
CA VAL A 209 3.16 4.42 12.39
C VAL A 209 3.68 4.71 10.98
N ALA A 210 2.95 5.50 10.18
CA ALA A 210 3.36 5.81 8.80
C ALA A 210 4.76 6.45 8.77
N TYR A 211 4.99 7.45 9.62
CA TYR A 211 6.29 8.11 9.75
C TYR A 211 7.39 7.13 10.17
N THR A 212 7.11 6.25 11.15
CA THR A 212 8.08 5.25 11.61
C THR A 212 8.55 4.36 10.47
N TYR A 213 7.63 3.85 9.63
CA TYR A 213 8.02 2.98 8.52
C TYR A 213 8.77 3.73 7.42
N THR A 214 8.33 4.94 7.03
CA THR A 214 9.02 5.74 6.01
C THR A 214 10.35 6.33 6.50
N HIS A 215 10.70 6.18 7.77
CA HIS A 215 12.00 6.57 8.33
C HIS A 215 12.75 5.36 8.91
N SER A 216 12.29 4.15 8.62
CA SER A 216 12.95 2.92 9.05
C SER A 216 14.08 2.53 8.11
N ASN A 217 15.11 1.85 8.64
CA ASN A 217 16.18 1.25 7.83
C ASN A 217 15.78 -0.14 7.28
N ILE A 218 14.48 -0.41 7.11
CA ILE A 218 13.99 -1.70 6.62
C ILE A 218 14.30 -1.79 5.13
N ILE A 219 15.10 -2.80 4.77
CA ILE A 219 15.44 -3.14 3.40
C ILE A 219 14.99 -4.58 3.16
N LEU A 220 14.22 -4.80 2.09
CA LEU A 220 13.67 -6.10 1.73
C LEU A 220 14.29 -6.57 0.42
N GLU A 221 14.96 -7.71 0.46
CA GLU A 221 15.55 -8.32 -0.73
C GLU A 221 14.48 -9.12 -1.48
N ASN A 222 14.49 -9.02 -2.82
CA ASN A 222 13.66 -9.89 -3.63
C ASN A 222 14.20 -11.33 -3.56
N LYS A 223 13.38 -12.25 -3.07
CA LYS A 223 13.73 -13.64 -2.84
C LYS A 223 13.61 -14.54 -4.07
N THR A 224 13.00 -14.05 -5.13
CA THR A 224 12.72 -14.84 -6.35
C THR A 224 13.72 -14.60 -7.48
N SER A 225 14.44 -13.48 -7.45
CA SER A 225 15.45 -13.13 -8.46
C SER A 225 16.55 -12.26 -7.84
N TYR A 226 17.81 -12.67 -8.02
CA TYR A 226 18.99 -11.92 -7.55
C TYR A 226 19.17 -10.55 -8.24
N ASP A 227 18.59 -10.37 -9.43
CA ASP A 227 18.69 -9.13 -10.21
C ASP A 227 17.49 -8.20 -10.00
N SER A 228 16.50 -8.60 -9.21
CA SER A 228 15.33 -7.77 -8.92
C SER A 228 15.64 -6.72 -7.85
N PRO A 229 15.08 -5.50 -7.98
CA PRO A 229 15.38 -4.41 -7.07
C PRO A 229 15.00 -4.76 -5.63
N LYS A 230 15.89 -4.40 -4.69
CA LYS A 230 15.60 -4.38 -3.26
C LYS A 230 14.59 -3.30 -2.98
N VAL A 231 13.72 -3.51 -1.99
CA VAL A 231 12.76 -2.51 -1.55
C VAL A 231 13.30 -1.75 -0.34
N TYR A 232 13.12 -0.44 -0.37
CA TYR A 232 13.54 0.51 0.66
C TYR A 232 12.33 1.34 1.11
N LEU A 233 11.87 1.12 2.34
CA LEU A 233 10.64 1.79 2.80
C LEU A 233 10.81 3.31 2.97
N ASN A 234 12.05 3.78 3.13
CA ASN A 234 12.38 5.18 3.31
C ASN A 234 12.46 6.00 2.01
N HIS A 235 12.38 5.37 0.83
CA HIS A 235 12.28 6.10 -0.43
C HIS A 235 10.94 6.84 -0.60
N ILE A 236 9.92 6.43 0.15
CA ILE A 236 8.56 6.94 0.02
C ILE A 236 8.30 7.99 1.10
N PRO A 237 7.91 9.22 0.72
CA PRO A 237 7.55 10.24 1.72
C PRO A 237 6.28 9.85 2.47
N VAL A 238 6.24 10.16 3.77
CA VAL A 238 5.08 9.93 4.64
C VAL A 238 3.81 10.61 4.08
N GLU A 239 3.95 11.78 3.46
CA GLU A 239 2.84 12.51 2.86
C GLU A 239 2.20 11.76 1.68
N LEU A 240 2.97 10.96 0.93
CA LEU A 240 2.45 10.13 -0.16
C LEU A 240 1.72 8.90 0.39
N ALA A 241 2.27 8.26 1.42
CA ALA A 241 1.60 7.14 2.08
C ALA A 241 0.24 7.57 2.66
N LEU A 242 0.21 8.68 3.42
CA LEU A 242 -1.04 9.24 3.94
C LEU A 242 -2.02 9.64 2.83
N ALA A 243 -1.53 10.12 1.68
CA ALA A 243 -2.37 10.47 0.53
C ALA A 243 -3.07 9.26 -0.10
N ILE A 244 -2.36 8.14 -0.22
CA ILE A 244 -2.89 6.86 -0.71
C ILE A 244 -3.87 6.29 0.31
N ILE A 245 -3.50 6.17 1.58
CA ILE A 245 -4.38 5.68 2.65
C ILE A 245 -5.69 6.47 2.68
N TYR A 246 -5.63 7.80 2.61
CA TYR A 246 -6.83 8.61 2.60
C TYR A 246 -7.70 8.35 1.38
N GLN A 247 -7.08 8.17 0.21
CA GLN A 247 -7.82 7.88 -1.02
C GLN A 247 -8.51 6.52 -0.98
N GLU A 248 -7.82 5.49 -0.50
CA GLU A 248 -8.29 4.10 -0.49
C GLU A 248 -9.33 3.85 0.60
N SER A 249 -8.98 4.13 1.86
CA SER A 249 -9.77 3.69 3.02
C SER A 249 -10.34 4.84 3.85
N LYS A 250 -10.01 6.09 3.50
CA LYS A 250 -10.32 7.27 4.33
C LYS A 250 -9.80 7.12 5.76
N PHE A 251 -8.68 6.42 5.93
CA PHE A 251 -8.05 6.05 7.21
C PHE A 251 -8.79 5.00 8.05
N PHE A 252 -9.72 4.21 7.51
CA PHE A 252 -10.38 3.14 8.26
C PHE A 252 -9.85 1.74 7.85
N PRO A 253 -9.14 0.97 8.72
CA PRO A 253 -8.46 -0.25 8.32
C PRO A 253 -9.41 -1.41 7.99
N GLY A 254 -10.59 -1.45 8.61
CA GLY A 254 -11.61 -2.47 8.35
C GLY A 254 -12.43 -2.25 7.06
N THR A 255 -11.96 -1.38 6.17
CA THR A 255 -12.53 -1.18 4.83
C THR A 255 -12.18 -2.33 3.92
N PHE A 256 -13.09 -2.67 3.00
CA PHE A 256 -12.82 -3.64 1.95
C PHE A 256 -13.63 -3.36 0.68
N ARG A 257 -13.21 -3.98 -0.42
CA ARG A 257 -13.92 -4.03 -1.70
C ARG A 257 -13.73 -5.40 -2.35
N ALA A 258 -14.84 -6.07 -2.67
CA ALA A 258 -14.88 -7.33 -3.41
C ALA A 258 -14.89 -7.10 -4.93
N GLU A 259 -13.97 -7.75 -5.64
CA GLU A 259 -13.97 -7.75 -7.10
C GLU A 259 -14.85 -8.91 -7.60
N ILE A 260 -15.96 -8.56 -8.26
CA ILE A 260 -16.99 -9.53 -8.67
C ILE A 260 -16.95 -9.75 -10.19
N ARG A 261 -16.93 -11.01 -10.61
CA ARG A 261 -17.10 -11.42 -12.01
C ARG A 261 -17.88 -12.72 -12.06
N ASP A 262 -18.85 -12.81 -12.97
CA ASP A 262 -19.67 -14.00 -13.17
C ASP A 262 -20.31 -14.54 -11.87
N ASN A 263 -20.80 -13.62 -11.03
CA ASN A 263 -21.36 -13.88 -9.69
C ASN A 263 -20.39 -14.53 -8.69
N LYS A 264 -19.09 -14.46 -8.93
CA LYS A 264 -18.04 -14.87 -8.00
C LYS A 264 -17.23 -13.68 -7.52
N ILE A 265 -16.92 -13.67 -6.24
CA ILE A 265 -15.91 -12.77 -5.66
C ILE A 265 -14.55 -13.40 -5.93
N TYR A 266 -13.82 -12.93 -6.94
CA TYR A 266 -12.54 -13.54 -7.33
C TYR A 266 -11.33 -12.90 -6.63
N ALA A 267 -11.48 -11.68 -6.11
CA ALA A 267 -10.43 -11.00 -5.37
C ALA A 267 -11.05 -10.03 -4.37
N ILE A 268 -10.30 -9.69 -3.33
CA ILE A 268 -10.71 -8.70 -2.34
C ILE A 268 -9.56 -7.73 -2.08
N SER A 269 -9.88 -6.46 -1.95
CA SER A 269 -8.95 -5.45 -1.43
C SER A 269 -9.39 -5.07 -0.03
N PHE A 270 -8.49 -5.03 0.94
CA PHE A 270 -8.78 -4.60 2.32
C PHE A 270 -7.60 -3.88 2.97
N GLY A 271 -7.86 -3.29 4.14
CA GLY A 271 -6.87 -2.54 4.89
C GLY A 271 -6.84 -1.06 4.49
N LEU A 272 -5.97 -0.31 5.14
CA LEU A 272 -5.81 1.13 4.90
C LEU A 272 -5.45 1.47 3.45
N SER A 273 -4.75 0.56 2.78
CA SER A 273 -4.17 0.75 1.45
C SER A 273 -4.83 -0.13 0.38
N HIS A 274 -5.89 -0.89 0.71
CA HIS A 274 -6.65 -1.72 -0.22
C HIS A 274 -5.73 -2.60 -1.11
N ILE A 275 -4.84 -3.36 -0.45
CA ILE A 275 -4.00 -4.36 -1.12
C ILE A 275 -4.90 -5.50 -1.60
N LEU A 276 -4.80 -5.80 -2.89
CA LEU A 276 -5.61 -6.82 -3.54
C LEU A 276 -5.02 -8.21 -3.28
N ILE A 277 -5.85 -9.11 -2.77
CA ILE A 277 -5.56 -10.53 -2.58
C ILE A 277 -6.53 -11.36 -3.43
N ASP A 278 -6.08 -12.53 -3.85
CA ASP A 278 -6.97 -13.50 -4.49
C ASP A 278 -7.92 -14.09 -3.42
N ALA A 279 -9.22 -14.15 -3.74
CA ALA A 279 -10.21 -14.60 -2.79
C ALA A 279 -10.03 -16.07 -2.40
N ASP A 280 -9.41 -16.89 -3.27
CA ASP A 280 -9.10 -18.30 -2.99
C ASP A 280 -8.09 -18.49 -1.83
N PHE A 281 -7.36 -17.45 -1.40
CA PHE A 281 -6.51 -17.51 -0.20
C PHE A 281 -7.29 -17.41 1.11
N LEU A 282 -8.44 -16.74 1.07
CA LEU A 282 -9.13 -16.37 2.28
C LEU A 282 -9.76 -17.62 2.91
N TYR A 283 -9.60 -17.77 4.21
CA TYR A 283 -10.19 -18.90 4.94
C TYR A 283 -11.70 -19.03 4.67
N ILE A 284 -12.40 -17.91 4.51
CA ILE A 284 -13.84 -17.88 4.22
C ILE A 284 -14.22 -18.54 2.88
N ALA A 285 -13.31 -18.59 1.89
CA ALA A 285 -13.54 -19.24 0.59
C ALA A 285 -13.77 -20.75 0.73
N SER A 286 -13.14 -21.39 1.73
CA SER A 286 -13.32 -22.82 2.00
C SER A 286 -14.75 -23.21 2.40
N SER A 287 -15.59 -22.23 2.75
CA SER A 287 -16.97 -22.41 3.20
C SER A 287 -18.02 -21.72 2.32
N ASN A 288 -17.61 -21.07 1.23
CA ASN A 288 -18.48 -20.31 0.33
C ASN A 288 -18.07 -20.51 -1.13
N ASP A 289 -18.86 -21.28 -1.90
CA ASP A 289 -18.54 -21.68 -3.29
C ASP A 289 -18.48 -20.51 -4.31
N ASP A 290 -19.02 -19.35 -3.95
CA ASP A 290 -19.02 -18.12 -4.73
C ASP A 290 -17.94 -17.11 -4.30
N ILE A 291 -17.10 -17.47 -3.32
CA ILE A 291 -15.88 -16.74 -2.94
C ILE A 291 -14.68 -17.55 -3.43
N GLY A 292 -13.91 -16.97 -4.34
CA GLY A 292 -12.88 -17.66 -5.11
C GLY A 292 -13.39 -18.15 -6.47
N ASP A 293 -12.48 -18.28 -7.43
CA ASP A 293 -12.76 -18.86 -8.74
C ASP A 293 -12.07 -20.23 -8.95
N GLY A 294 -11.35 -20.70 -7.94
CA GLY A 294 -10.59 -21.96 -7.95
C GLY A 294 -9.24 -21.83 -8.68
N ILE A 295 -8.87 -20.63 -9.11
CA ILE A 295 -7.62 -20.34 -9.80
C ILE A 295 -6.89 -19.22 -9.06
N ILE A 296 -5.93 -19.63 -8.23
CA ILE A 296 -5.04 -18.71 -7.52
C ILE A 296 -4.28 -17.83 -8.53
N LYS A 297 -4.57 -16.53 -8.51
CA LYS A 297 -3.82 -15.49 -9.23
C LYS A 297 -2.87 -14.77 -8.28
N GLN A 298 -1.79 -14.27 -8.85
CA GLN A 298 -0.77 -13.52 -8.13
C GLN A 298 -1.13 -12.04 -8.11
N TYR A 299 -2.07 -11.65 -7.24
CA TYR A 299 -2.35 -10.25 -6.96
C TYR A 299 -1.29 -9.64 -6.01
N LYS A 300 -1.45 -8.33 -5.71
CA LYS A 300 -0.48 -7.52 -4.96
C LYS A 300 -0.03 -8.21 -3.67
N PHE A 301 -0.96 -8.76 -2.89
CA PHE A 301 -0.61 -9.50 -1.67
C PHE A 301 0.36 -10.64 -1.99
N ASN A 302 -0.02 -11.58 -2.86
CA ASN A 302 0.79 -12.76 -3.17
C ASN A 302 2.16 -12.44 -3.74
N GLN A 303 2.23 -11.44 -4.62
CA GLN A 303 3.49 -10.98 -5.20
C GLN A 303 4.39 -10.39 -4.10
N ILE A 304 3.89 -9.46 -3.29
CA ILE A 304 4.68 -8.83 -2.22
C ILE A 304 5.10 -9.86 -1.18
N SER A 305 4.15 -10.68 -0.72
CA SER A 305 4.41 -11.67 0.31
C SER A 305 5.45 -12.67 -0.15
N SER A 306 5.40 -13.12 -1.40
CA SER A 306 6.36 -14.09 -1.92
C SER A 306 7.72 -13.49 -2.25
N TYR A 307 7.72 -12.32 -2.91
CA TYR A 307 8.97 -11.70 -3.37
C TYR A 307 9.75 -11.09 -2.22
N TYR A 308 9.09 -10.49 -1.22
CA TYR A 308 9.78 -9.71 -0.19
C TYR A 308 9.62 -10.27 1.22
N LEU A 309 8.48 -10.88 1.53
CA LEU A 309 8.15 -11.28 2.91
C LEU A 309 8.36 -12.77 3.20
N GLY A 310 8.56 -13.59 2.17
CA GLY A 310 8.94 -15.00 2.28
C GLY A 310 7.81 -16.02 2.18
N ASN A 311 6.58 -15.63 1.83
CA ASN A 311 5.53 -16.58 1.53
C ASN A 311 5.86 -17.41 0.27
N ASN A 312 5.28 -18.59 0.15
CA ASN A 312 5.22 -19.27 -1.13
C ASN A 312 4.28 -18.50 -2.08
N LEU A 313 4.53 -18.54 -3.39
CA LEU A 313 3.75 -17.81 -4.40
C LEU A 313 2.24 -18.05 -4.31
N ASN A 314 1.84 -19.26 -3.91
CA ASN A 314 0.46 -19.70 -3.88
C ASN A 314 -0.03 -20.09 -2.47
N GLU A 315 0.68 -19.74 -1.40
CA GLU A 315 0.28 -20.11 -0.03
C GLU A 315 0.67 -19.04 1.01
N GLU A 316 -0.16 -18.84 2.04
CA GLU A 316 0.15 -18.00 3.20
C GLU A 316 1.17 -18.67 4.13
N THR A 317 2.47 -18.67 3.79
CA THR A 317 3.46 -19.42 4.60
C THR A 317 3.83 -18.75 5.92
N TYR A 318 3.91 -17.42 5.95
CA TYR A 318 4.34 -16.62 7.10
C TYR A 318 3.40 -15.45 7.38
N PHE A 319 2.98 -14.75 6.33
CA PHE A 319 2.02 -13.65 6.40
C PHE A 319 0.67 -14.12 5.92
N SER A 320 -0.38 -13.61 6.55
CA SER A 320 -1.77 -13.90 6.24
C SER A 320 -2.50 -12.62 5.84
N ASP A 321 -3.66 -12.77 5.22
CA ASP A 321 -4.61 -11.70 4.96
C ASP A 321 -4.94 -10.85 6.22
N TRP A 322 -4.98 -11.48 7.39
CA TRP A 322 -5.16 -10.82 8.68
C TRP A 322 -4.17 -9.67 8.95
N ASP A 323 -2.94 -9.78 8.41
CA ASP A 323 -1.90 -8.77 8.58
C ASP A 323 -2.25 -7.47 7.85
N LEU A 324 -2.94 -7.53 6.71
CA LEU A 324 -3.33 -6.33 5.96
C LEU A 324 -4.40 -5.51 6.70
N ILE A 325 -5.17 -6.12 7.60
CA ILE A 325 -6.16 -5.39 8.43
C ILE A 325 -5.47 -4.59 9.54
N THR A 326 -4.28 -4.99 9.97
CA THR A 326 -3.49 -4.21 10.93
C THR A 326 -2.97 -2.92 10.27
N ILE A 327 -2.87 -1.85 11.06
CA ILE A 327 -2.31 -0.56 10.59
C ILE A 327 -0.87 -0.75 10.11
N ARG A 328 -0.07 -1.51 10.89
CA ARG A 328 1.33 -1.83 10.59
C ARG A 328 1.48 -2.62 9.29
N GLY A 329 0.71 -3.68 9.11
CA GLY A 329 0.77 -4.51 7.91
C GLY A 329 0.26 -3.79 6.67
N SER A 330 -0.87 -3.06 6.78
CA SER A 330 -1.35 -2.18 5.71
C SER A 330 -0.27 -1.24 5.17
N ILE A 331 0.41 -0.51 6.07
CA ILE A 331 1.45 0.46 5.73
C ILE A 331 2.69 -0.24 5.18
N LEU A 332 3.08 -1.39 5.75
CA LEU A 332 4.22 -2.16 5.22
C LEU A 332 3.98 -2.57 3.77
N TYR A 333 2.85 -3.20 3.46
CA TYR A 333 2.55 -3.64 2.08
C TYR A 333 2.42 -2.46 1.12
N GLU A 334 1.82 -1.36 1.58
CA GLU A 334 1.72 -0.13 0.80
C GLU A 334 3.10 0.40 0.40
N LEU A 335 4.01 0.55 1.37
CA LEU A 335 5.34 1.10 1.13
C LEU A 335 6.20 0.18 0.27
N ILE A 336 6.07 -1.14 0.42
CA ILE A 336 6.73 -2.10 -0.47
C ILE A 336 6.27 -1.88 -1.91
N PHE A 337 4.97 -1.73 -2.11
CA PHE A 337 4.41 -1.56 -3.43
C PHE A 337 4.79 -0.20 -4.02
N LEU A 338 4.67 0.88 -3.25
CA LEU A 338 5.04 2.22 -3.68
C LEU A 338 6.52 2.31 -4.04
N ASP A 339 7.43 1.72 -3.26
CA ASP A 339 8.85 1.73 -3.59
C ASP A 339 9.15 0.93 -4.86
N SER A 340 8.45 -0.19 -5.08
CA SER A 340 8.55 -0.94 -6.34
C SER A 340 8.16 -0.08 -7.56
N LEU A 341 7.10 0.73 -7.42
CA LEU A 341 6.68 1.68 -8.47
C LEU A 341 7.65 2.86 -8.61
N TYR A 342 8.16 3.39 -7.50
CA TYR A 342 9.17 4.45 -7.49
C TYR A 342 10.40 4.02 -8.29
N GLN A 343 10.97 2.86 -7.97
CA GLN A 343 12.15 2.33 -8.65
C GLN A 343 11.87 2.04 -10.13
N LYS A 344 10.65 1.62 -10.46
CA LYS A 344 10.25 1.39 -11.85
C LYS A 344 10.25 2.67 -12.68
N PHE A 345 9.76 3.79 -12.14
CA PHE A 345 9.46 4.99 -12.93
C PHE A 345 10.42 6.15 -12.75
N ILE A 346 11.23 6.18 -11.68
CA ILE A 346 12.08 7.33 -11.35
C ILE A 346 13.07 7.70 -12.47
N VAL A 347 13.64 6.70 -13.15
CA VAL A 347 14.60 6.93 -14.25
C VAL A 347 13.89 7.56 -15.45
N ASP A 348 12.74 7.02 -15.84
CA ASP A 348 11.95 7.55 -16.96
C ASP A 348 11.51 8.99 -16.69
N VAL A 349 11.10 9.32 -15.46
CA VAL A 349 10.72 10.69 -15.07
C VAL A 349 11.91 11.65 -15.14
N LYS A 350 13.09 11.22 -14.69
CA LYS A 350 14.32 12.03 -14.76
C LYS A 350 14.77 12.28 -16.21
N GLU A 351 14.49 11.36 -17.12
CA GLU A 351 14.87 11.46 -18.53
C GLU A 351 13.83 12.19 -19.40
N ALA A 352 12.54 12.05 -19.10
CA ALA A 352 11.44 12.64 -19.87
C ALA A 352 11.33 14.16 -19.73
N ILE A 353 11.92 14.74 -18.68
CA ILE A 353 11.84 16.17 -18.33
C ILE A 353 13.25 16.76 -18.29
N LYS A 354 13.98 16.60 -19.40
CA LYS A 354 15.19 17.36 -19.74
C LYS A 354 14.86 18.28 -20.91
#